data_AF-A0A6M0FTR3-F1
#
_entry.id   AF-A0A6M0FTR3-F1
#
_cell.length_a   1.000
_cell.length_b   1.000
_cell.length_c   1.000
_cell.angle_alpha   90.00
_cell.angle_beta   90.00
_cell.angle_gamma   90.00
#
_symmetry.space_group_name_H-M   'P 1'
#
loop_
_entity.id
_entity.type
_entity.pdbx_description
1 polymer ?
#
loop_
_entity_poly.entity_id
_entity_poly.type
_entity_poly.pdbx_seq_one_letter_code
_entity_poly.pdbx_strand_id
1 'polypeptide(L)'
;MAVTLKASQEGLNLVDQARRSKGWRATASIWCDNAGTSVATLKRFRQGKAIQQDAFMGICQAVGVNWEEIIDDTPAPPTQTGIDFFAYDDVWVGRENLVAQLQEKIKGSCRVLTLLGITGIGKTALAECLAVELKEDWLQRNWHNFLQENFDDEAQSPDFGSVAARWLEKWGEPLTPDDRKDTQRLLYRLVRHLRENRLLVLMDSLEKILQGNEEEGWSDFADDWWVKFFQSFLSAESCQSRIIITSQDLPKQIEEAATRYQNFWYCQPLTGLEEEERLQLFHKTGLEVDTDSSNKPYLERIGTAYEGHPLALRVIAGEIGSRPFYGNVVAYWNKHGSEIEEVEKAIEEVETKGITASADDQWNLDRYTRDLRRKVRSRLQITFNRLEEEVKSAYLLLCGSSVYRCPVPEDFWLSHLEDWDYDEDEQLVALEALRDRHLVEEVVEKDKLQLRQHNLIRSVSLEKLKQLDEEDG
;
A
#
# COMPACT_ATOMS: atom_id res chain seq x y z
N MET A 1 33.76 -14.67 9.58
CA MET A 1 32.65 -13.75 9.24
C MET A 1 33.22 -12.35 9.24
N ALA A 2 32.89 -11.51 8.25
CA ALA A 2 33.34 -10.12 8.27
C ALA A 2 32.64 -9.37 9.41
N VAL A 3 33.39 -8.63 10.22
CA VAL A 3 32.82 -7.82 11.30
C VAL A 3 32.05 -6.67 10.67
N THR A 4 30.81 -6.46 11.10
CA THR A 4 29.94 -5.38 10.63
C THR A 4 29.62 -4.43 11.77
N LEU A 5 29.63 -3.14 11.46
CA LEU A 5 29.35 -2.06 12.41
C LEU A 5 28.10 -1.30 11.98
N LYS A 6 27.37 -0.77 12.96
CA LYS A 6 26.16 0.06 12.79
C LYS A 6 26.38 1.39 13.49
N ALA A 7 25.92 2.48 12.89
CA ALA A 7 25.99 3.82 13.46
C ALA A 7 24.75 4.10 14.30
N SER A 8 24.93 4.76 15.45
CA SER A 8 23.83 5.32 16.25
C SER A 8 23.20 6.50 15.52
N GLN A 9 21.97 6.87 15.88
CA GLN A 9 21.31 8.03 15.27
C GLN A 9 22.07 9.34 15.55
N GLU A 10 22.65 9.48 16.75
CA GLU A 10 23.51 10.61 17.11
C GLU A 10 24.81 10.62 16.28
N GLY A 11 25.41 9.44 16.09
CA GLY A 11 26.59 9.28 15.25
C GLY A 11 26.33 9.62 13.78
N LEU A 12 25.18 9.22 13.24
CA LEU A 12 24.76 9.60 11.87
C LEU A 12 24.62 11.11 11.72
N ASN A 13 24.04 11.79 12.71
CA ASN A 13 23.92 13.25 12.71
C ASN A 13 25.30 13.93 12.74
N LEU A 14 26.24 13.39 13.53
CA LEU A 14 27.60 13.92 13.63
C LEU A 14 28.37 13.78 12.31
N VAL A 15 28.23 12.63 11.64
CA VAL A 15 28.77 12.42 10.28
C VAL A 15 28.09 13.34 9.26
N ASP A 16 26.78 13.55 9.37
CA ASP A 16 26.03 14.43 8.47
C ASP A 16 26.48 15.89 8.60
N GLN A 17 26.71 16.36 9.83
CA GLN A 17 27.28 17.69 10.08
C GLN A 17 28.71 17.81 9.53
N ALA A 18 29.55 16.80 9.75
CA ALA A 18 30.94 16.80 9.30
C ALA A 18 31.09 16.76 7.76
N ARG A 19 30.20 16.06 7.04
CA ARG A 19 30.20 16.15 5.56
C ARG A 19 29.71 17.51 5.08
N ARG A 20 28.71 18.10 5.75
CA ARG A 20 28.12 19.39 5.36
C ARG A 20 29.15 20.52 5.54
N SER A 21 29.94 20.49 6.61
CA SER A 21 31.04 21.45 6.82
C SER A 21 32.13 21.39 5.75
N LYS A 22 32.28 20.24 5.07
CA LYS A 22 33.14 20.07 3.88
C LYS A 22 32.47 20.44 2.56
N GLY A 23 31.22 20.88 2.57
CA GLY A 23 30.43 21.17 1.37
C GLY A 23 30.05 19.93 0.56
N TRP A 24 30.14 18.73 1.16
CA TRP A 24 29.89 17.48 0.46
C TRP A 24 28.41 17.12 0.50
N ARG A 25 27.85 16.88 -0.68
CA ARG A 25 26.52 16.26 -0.83
C ARG A 25 26.54 14.84 -0.28
N ALA A 26 25.36 14.36 0.08
CA ALA A 26 25.18 13.14 0.84
C ALA A 26 25.51 11.83 0.08
N THR A 27 25.79 11.95 -1.22
CA THR A 27 26.19 10.91 -2.18
C THR A 27 27.39 11.36 -3.03
N ALA A 28 28.13 12.38 -2.59
CA ALA A 28 29.20 12.96 -3.39
C ALA A 28 30.25 11.90 -3.76
N SER A 29 30.64 11.84 -5.03
CA SER A 29 31.67 10.89 -5.51
C SER A 29 32.96 11.04 -4.71
N ILE A 30 33.34 12.28 -4.38
CA ILE A 30 34.51 12.59 -3.54
C ILE A 30 34.46 11.91 -2.17
N TRP A 31 33.27 11.72 -1.59
CA TRP A 31 33.12 11.03 -0.31
C TRP A 31 33.29 9.52 -0.49
N CYS A 32 32.74 8.95 -1.57
CA CYS A 32 32.91 7.52 -1.88
C CYS A 32 34.37 7.18 -2.18
N ASP A 33 35.03 8.01 -3.00
CA ASP A 33 36.42 7.85 -3.39
C ASP A 33 37.35 7.93 -2.17
N ASN A 34 37.14 8.94 -1.30
CA ASN A 34 37.92 9.11 -0.08
C ASN A 34 37.66 8.00 0.96
N ALA A 35 36.45 7.45 0.98
CA ALA A 35 36.08 6.34 1.88
C ALA A 35 36.46 4.97 1.34
N GLY A 36 37.00 4.88 0.11
CA GLY A 36 37.34 3.60 -0.54
C GLY A 36 36.13 2.67 -0.69
N THR A 37 34.92 3.24 -0.87
CA THR A 37 33.67 2.47 -0.83
C THR A 37 32.73 2.84 -1.97
N SER A 38 31.63 2.10 -2.09
CA SER A 38 30.61 2.35 -3.12
C SER A 38 29.53 3.31 -2.63
N VAL A 39 28.87 4.01 -3.55
CA VAL A 39 27.67 4.82 -3.26
C VAL A 39 26.59 3.98 -2.56
N ALA A 40 26.47 2.69 -2.92
CA ALA A 40 25.50 1.79 -2.29
C ALA A 40 25.84 1.51 -0.81
N THR A 41 27.13 1.37 -0.49
CA THR A 41 27.63 1.20 0.89
C THR A 41 27.43 2.49 1.69
N LEU A 42 27.72 3.64 1.09
CA LEU A 42 27.50 4.95 1.69
C LEU A 42 26.02 5.19 2.02
N LYS A 43 25.12 4.79 1.11
CA LYS A 43 23.67 4.84 1.32
C LYS A 43 23.26 3.94 2.49
N ARG A 44 23.75 2.71 2.55
CA ARG A 44 23.48 1.78 3.67
C ARG A 44 23.95 2.35 5.01
N PHE A 45 25.15 2.90 5.06
CA PHE A 45 25.67 3.58 6.25
C PHE A 45 24.74 4.70 6.70
N ARG A 46 24.36 5.62 5.80
CA ARG A 46 23.47 6.75 6.10
C ARG A 46 22.05 6.34 6.51
N GLN A 47 21.61 5.16 6.10
CA GLN A 47 20.34 4.55 6.51
C GLN A 47 20.43 3.85 7.88
N GLY A 48 21.57 3.90 8.58
CA GLY A 48 21.76 3.20 9.84
C GLY A 48 21.83 1.68 9.70
N LYS A 49 22.13 1.17 8.51
CA LYS A 49 22.28 -0.28 8.27
C LYS A 49 23.71 -0.73 8.60
N ALA A 50 23.83 -1.94 9.13
CA ALA A 50 25.12 -2.54 9.40
C ALA A 50 25.92 -2.71 8.09
N ILE A 51 27.17 -2.25 8.09
CA ILE A 51 28.09 -2.39 6.96
C ILE A 51 29.42 -2.98 7.44
N GLN A 52 30.25 -3.45 6.51
CA GLN A 52 31.56 -3.99 6.86
C GLN A 52 32.41 -2.94 7.59
N GLN A 53 33.13 -3.37 8.63
CA GLN A 53 33.95 -2.53 9.50
C GLN A 53 34.90 -1.62 8.71
N ASP A 54 35.61 -2.14 7.72
CA ASP A 54 36.56 -1.35 6.92
C ASP A 54 35.87 -0.19 6.17
N ALA A 55 34.69 -0.46 5.60
CA ALA A 55 33.89 0.57 4.95
C ALA A 55 33.32 1.58 5.96
N PHE A 56 32.91 1.13 7.15
CA PHE A 56 32.44 2.00 8.22
C PHE A 56 33.51 2.99 8.66
N MET A 57 34.71 2.47 8.95
CA MET A 57 35.88 3.27 9.33
C MET A 57 36.27 4.24 8.20
N GLY A 58 36.31 3.78 6.95
CA GLY A 58 36.62 4.62 5.79
C GLY A 58 35.64 5.78 5.60
N ILE A 59 34.33 5.54 5.79
CA ILE A 59 33.30 6.58 5.69
C ILE A 59 33.48 7.65 6.76
N CYS A 60 33.73 7.25 8.01
CA CYS A 60 33.93 8.17 9.14
C CYS A 60 35.24 8.96 8.99
N GLN A 61 36.33 8.28 8.60
CA GLN A 61 37.63 8.90 8.37
C GLN A 61 37.57 9.94 7.25
N ALA A 62 36.84 9.67 6.16
CA ALA A 62 36.70 10.60 5.05
C ALA A 62 36.09 11.95 5.47
N VAL A 63 35.16 11.95 6.43
CA VAL A 63 34.57 13.18 6.99
C VAL A 63 35.33 13.73 8.20
N GLY A 64 36.31 13.00 8.73
CA GLY A 64 37.14 13.42 9.87
C GLY A 64 36.47 13.19 11.23
N VAL A 65 35.60 12.17 11.32
CA VAL A 65 34.91 11.81 12.56
C VAL A 65 35.48 10.50 13.10
N ASN A 66 35.64 10.41 14.42
CA ASN A 66 36.07 9.18 15.09
C ASN A 66 34.95 8.13 15.04
N TRP A 67 35.23 6.98 14.41
CA TRP A 67 34.24 5.91 14.21
C TRP A 67 33.78 5.29 15.54
N GLU A 68 34.63 5.25 16.56
CA GLU A 68 34.32 4.69 17.88
C GLU A 68 33.20 5.46 18.60
N GLU A 69 33.08 6.77 18.32
CA GLU A 69 32.05 7.64 18.92
C GLU A 69 30.70 7.56 18.19
N ILE A 70 30.67 6.89 17.04
CA ILE A 70 29.47 6.77 16.19
C ILE A 70 28.81 5.40 16.35
N ILE A 71 29.53 4.39 16.85
CA ILE A 71 29.00 3.02 16.92
C ILE A 71 27.76 2.96 17.81
N ASP A 72 26.76 2.24 17.33
CA ASP A 72 25.62 1.79 18.10
C ASP A 72 26.04 0.58 18.95
N ASP A 73 26.52 0.84 20.18
CA ASP A 73 26.90 -0.19 21.16
C ASP A 73 25.68 -0.85 21.83
N THR A 74 24.47 -0.53 21.41
CA THR A 74 23.27 -1.19 21.90
C THR A 74 23.37 -2.67 21.50
N PRO A 75 23.37 -3.61 22.47
CA PRO A 75 23.43 -5.03 22.15
C PRO A 75 22.27 -5.33 21.21
N ALA A 76 22.59 -5.88 20.03
CA ALA A 76 21.60 -6.28 19.05
C ALA A 76 20.48 -7.04 19.79
N PRO A 77 19.20 -6.68 19.60
CA PRO A 77 18.12 -7.46 20.16
C PRO A 77 18.36 -8.92 19.77
N PRO A 78 18.13 -9.88 20.70
CA PRO A 78 18.44 -11.27 20.48
C PRO A 78 17.93 -11.70 19.11
N THR A 79 18.84 -12.34 18.38
CA THR A 79 18.72 -12.84 17.01
C THR A 79 17.28 -13.24 16.69
N GLN A 80 16.72 -12.59 15.67
CA GLN A 80 15.41 -12.87 15.10
C GLN A 80 15.17 -14.38 14.99
N THR A 81 14.29 -14.91 15.83
CA THR A 81 13.31 -15.87 15.32
C THR A 81 12.07 -15.03 15.07
N GLY A 82 11.57 -14.98 13.83
CA GLY A 82 10.27 -14.36 13.60
C GLY A 82 10.19 -13.60 12.30
N ILE A 83 9.54 -14.26 11.34
CA ILE A 83 8.81 -13.73 10.17
C ILE A 83 9.54 -12.64 9.37
N ASP A 84 9.91 -13.01 8.13
CA ASP A 84 10.44 -12.08 7.13
C ASP A 84 9.26 -11.36 6.45
N PHE A 85 8.94 -10.16 6.93
CA PHE A 85 7.93 -9.29 6.33
C PHE A 85 8.46 -8.70 5.02
N PHE A 86 7.65 -8.69 3.97
CA PHE A 86 8.08 -8.26 2.64
C PHE A 86 7.61 -6.84 2.28
N ALA A 87 6.60 -6.30 2.97
CA ALA A 87 6.01 -5.00 2.68
C ALA A 87 6.36 -3.93 3.74
N TYR A 88 6.44 -4.31 5.01
CA TYR A 88 6.84 -3.46 6.13
C TYR A 88 8.36 -3.46 6.28
N ASP A 89 8.97 -2.27 6.09
CA ASP A 89 10.41 -2.08 6.15
C ASP A 89 10.78 -0.74 6.81
N ASP A 90 12.08 -0.49 6.98
CA ASP A 90 12.62 0.71 7.66
C ASP A 90 12.13 2.05 7.06
N VAL A 91 11.66 2.05 5.80
CA VAL A 91 11.16 3.22 5.06
C VAL A 91 9.70 3.54 5.40
N TRP A 92 9.01 2.71 6.19
CA TRP A 92 7.66 3.00 6.69
C TRP A 92 7.59 4.37 7.39
N VAL A 93 6.56 5.16 7.12
CA VAL A 93 6.32 6.48 7.74
C VAL A 93 4.83 6.72 7.94
N GLY A 94 4.52 7.60 8.89
CA GLY A 94 3.16 8.10 9.09
C GLY A 94 2.22 7.06 9.67
N ARG A 95 0.93 7.43 9.68
CA ARG A 95 -0.20 6.63 10.13
C ARG A 95 -0.11 6.23 11.61
N GLU A 96 0.66 6.94 12.43
CA GLU A 96 0.85 6.59 13.84
C GLU A 96 -0.48 6.61 14.60
N ASN A 97 -1.31 7.63 14.37
CA ASN A 97 -2.64 7.74 14.96
C ASN A 97 -3.56 6.60 14.49
N LEU A 98 -3.49 6.25 13.21
CA LEU A 98 -4.28 5.17 12.64
C LEU A 98 -3.85 3.81 13.22
N VAL A 99 -2.55 3.55 13.30
CA VAL A 99 -1.99 2.34 13.92
C VAL A 99 -2.48 2.20 15.35
N ALA A 100 -2.37 3.26 16.16
CA ALA A 100 -2.86 3.25 17.55
C ALA A 100 -4.36 2.93 17.63
N GLN A 101 -5.19 3.58 16.80
CA GLN A 101 -6.63 3.34 16.75
C GLN A 101 -6.97 1.89 16.37
N LEU A 102 -6.28 1.35 15.36
CA LEU A 102 -6.52 -0.02 14.89
C LEU A 102 -6.03 -1.07 15.90
N GLN A 103 -4.90 -0.82 16.57
CA GLN A 103 -4.44 -1.66 17.68
C GLN A 103 -5.49 -1.73 18.79
N GLU A 104 -6.07 -0.60 19.19
CA GLU A 104 -7.14 -0.58 20.20
C GLU A 104 -8.35 -1.40 19.77
N LYS A 105 -8.80 -1.27 18.52
CA LYS A 105 -9.90 -2.08 17.98
C LYS A 105 -9.59 -3.57 18.05
N ILE A 106 -8.41 -3.99 17.59
CA ILE A 106 -7.97 -5.40 17.60
C ILE A 106 -7.84 -5.92 19.04
N LYS A 107 -7.23 -5.15 19.94
CA LYS A 107 -7.10 -5.51 21.37
C LYS A 107 -8.47 -5.60 22.06
N GLY A 108 -9.45 -4.81 21.60
CA GLY A 108 -10.85 -4.85 22.03
C GLY A 108 -11.65 -6.02 21.43
N SER A 109 -12.88 -5.73 21.01
CA SER A 109 -13.83 -6.74 20.51
C SER A 109 -13.71 -7.06 19.03
N CYS A 110 -13.00 -6.24 18.25
CA CYS A 110 -12.89 -6.41 16.80
C CYS A 110 -12.15 -7.71 16.49
N ARG A 111 -12.83 -8.69 15.88
CA ARG A 111 -12.28 -9.99 15.49
C ARG A 111 -11.73 -9.97 14.09
N VAL A 112 -12.37 -9.24 13.18
CA VAL A 112 -11.98 -9.10 11.78
C VAL A 112 -11.74 -7.62 11.48
N LEU A 113 -10.49 -7.26 11.20
CA LEU A 113 -10.12 -5.94 10.71
C LEU A 113 -9.85 -6.04 9.21
N THR A 114 -10.59 -5.32 8.38
CA THR A 114 -10.37 -5.28 6.93
C THR A 114 -9.75 -3.95 6.54
N LEU A 115 -8.56 -3.99 5.93
CA LEU A 115 -7.88 -2.82 5.36
C LEU A 115 -8.18 -2.77 3.86
N LEU A 116 -8.72 -1.64 3.41
CA LEU A 116 -9.23 -1.47 2.05
C LEU A 116 -8.56 -0.30 1.32
N GLY A 117 -8.67 -0.25 0.00
CA GLY A 117 -8.18 0.83 -0.85
C GLY A 117 -7.46 0.35 -2.10
N ILE A 118 -7.02 1.29 -2.94
CA ILE A 118 -6.36 0.99 -4.21
C ILE A 118 -5.04 0.19 -4.07
N THR A 119 -4.60 -0.44 -5.16
CA THR A 119 -3.32 -1.15 -5.19
C THR A 119 -2.14 -0.23 -4.86
N GLY A 120 -1.20 -0.71 -4.04
CA GLY A 120 0.00 0.06 -3.68
C GLY A 120 -0.20 1.19 -2.66
N ILE A 121 -1.40 1.35 -2.08
CA ILE A 121 -1.71 2.34 -1.04
C ILE A 121 -1.13 1.99 0.35
N GLY A 122 -0.50 0.82 0.50
CA GLY A 122 0.18 0.40 1.73
C GLY A 122 -0.63 -0.47 2.70
N LYS A 123 -1.65 -1.21 2.22
CA LYS A 123 -2.47 -2.12 3.05
C LYS A 123 -1.64 -3.22 3.72
N THR A 124 -0.89 -4.00 2.95
CA THR A 124 -0.04 -5.09 3.45
C THR A 124 1.02 -4.58 4.43
N ALA A 125 1.67 -3.47 4.10
CA ALA A 125 2.66 -2.86 4.99
C ALA A 125 2.03 -2.39 6.33
N LEU A 126 0.81 -1.85 6.31
CA LEU A 126 0.08 -1.49 7.53
C LEU A 126 -0.31 -2.74 8.34
N ALA A 127 -0.76 -3.80 7.68
CA ALA A 127 -1.14 -5.06 8.34
C ALA A 127 0.07 -5.74 9.01
N GLU A 128 1.23 -5.76 8.34
CA GLU A 128 2.49 -6.25 8.89
C GLU A 128 3.01 -5.35 10.03
N CYS A 129 2.90 -4.02 9.89
CA CYS A 129 3.19 -3.07 10.97
C CYS A 129 2.33 -3.37 12.22
N LEU A 130 1.02 -3.54 12.06
CA LEU A 130 0.12 -3.92 13.16
C LEU A 130 0.52 -5.23 13.81
N ALA A 131 0.97 -6.23 13.04
CA ALA A 131 1.44 -7.50 13.59
C ALA A 131 2.70 -7.31 14.46
N VAL A 132 3.65 -6.48 14.01
CA VAL A 132 4.84 -6.11 14.80
C VAL A 132 4.43 -5.39 16.09
N GLU A 133 3.52 -4.43 15.99
CA GLU A 133 3.08 -3.61 17.11
C GLU A 133 2.22 -4.40 18.13
N LEU A 134 1.52 -5.44 17.70
CA LEU A 134 0.77 -6.36 18.56
C LEU A 134 1.65 -7.46 19.19
N LYS A 135 2.89 -7.61 18.71
CA LYS A 135 3.80 -8.69 19.13
C LYS A 135 4.05 -8.70 20.64
N GLU A 136 4.42 -7.56 21.20
CA GLU A 136 4.88 -7.45 22.59
C GLU A 136 3.72 -7.65 23.57
N ASP A 137 2.67 -6.86 23.43
CA ASP A 137 1.56 -6.84 24.39
C ASP A 137 0.56 -7.98 24.17
N TRP A 138 0.15 -8.21 22.91
CA TRP A 138 -1.03 -9.03 22.61
C TRP A 138 -0.65 -10.48 22.30
N LEU A 139 0.34 -10.68 21.41
CA LEU A 139 0.90 -12.00 21.11
C LEU A 139 1.86 -12.52 22.20
N GLN A 140 2.20 -11.71 23.20
CA GLN A 140 3.08 -12.09 24.31
C GLN A 140 4.44 -12.64 23.82
N ARG A 141 4.99 -12.04 22.76
CA ARG A 141 6.23 -12.43 22.09
C ARG A 141 6.22 -13.83 21.45
N ASN A 142 5.04 -14.42 21.24
CA ASN A 142 4.93 -15.74 20.63
C ASN A 142 4.58 -15.65 19.13
N TRP A 143 5.60 -15.63 18.28
CA TRP A 143 5.41 -15.61 16.82
C TRP A 143 4.83 -16.91 16.25
N HIS A 144 4.81 -18.02 17.00
CA HIS A 144 4.10 -19.23 16.56
C HIS A 144 2.59 -18.99 16.42
N ASN A 145 2.06 -17.98 17.11
CA ASN A 145 0.66 -17.61 17.07
C ASN A 145 0.33 -16.62 15.93
N PHE A 146 1.30 -16.24 15.11
CA PHE A 146 1.08 -15.44 13.91
C PHE A 146 1.08 -16.32 12.67
N LEU A 147 0.12 -16.09 11.77
CA LEU A 147 0.07 -16.74 10.47
C LEU A 147 -0.23 -15.69 9.40
N GLN A 148 0.57 -15.69 8.34
CA GLN A 148 0.30 -14.94 7.12
C GLN A 148 -0.11 -15.90 6.01
N GLU A 149 -1.24 -15.60 5.39
CA GLU A 149 -1.78 -16.29 4.24
C GLU A 149 -1.88 -15.29 3.09
N ASN A 150 -1.16 -15.55 1.99
CA ASN A 150 -1.13 -14.65 0.84
C ASN A 150 -1.87 -15.33 -0.33
N PHE A 151 -3.01 -14.78 -0.72
CA PHE A 151 -3.82 -15.32 -1.80
C PHE A 151 -3.31 -14.97 -3.20
N ASP A 152 -2.28 -14.14 -3.32
CA ASP A 152 -1.57 -13.89 -4.58
C ASP A 152 -0.49 -14.96 -4.87
N ASP A 153 -0.24 -15.91 -3.95
CA ASP A 153 0.67 -17.03 -4.17
C ASP A 153 0.01 -18.14 -5.01
N GLU A 154 0.21 -18.08 -6.33
CA GLU A 154 -0.31 -19.06 -7.29
C GLU A 154 0.18 -20.51 -7.05
N ALA A 155 1.19 -20.72 -6.20
CA ALA A 155 1.66 -22.07 -5.85
C ALA A 155 0.75 -22.80 -4.85
N GLN A 156 -0.19 -22.10 -4.21
CA GLN A 156 -1.06 -22.66 -3.17
C GLN A 156 -2.53 -22.61 -3.59
N SER A 157 -3.29 -23.67 -3.28
CA SER A 157 -4.73 -23.66 -3.53
C SER A 157 -5.43 -22.64 -2.60
N PRO A 158 -6.26 -21.74 -3.16
CA PRO A 158 -7.00 -20.74 -2.39
C PRO A 158 -8.33 -21.27 -1.81
N ASP A 159 -8.76 -22.47 -2.18
CA ASP A 159 -10.02 -23.05 -1.68
C ASP A 159 -9.97 -23.19 -0.15
N PHE A 160 -11.12 -22.99 0.49
CA PHE A 160 -11.21 -22.94 1.95
C PHE A 160 -10.73 -24.24 2.59
N GLY A 161 -11.05 -25.41 2.01
CA GLY A 161 -10.64 -26.71 2.55
C GLY A 161 -9.12 -26.85 2.62
N SER A 162 -8.43 -26.52 1.53
CA SER A 162 -6.98 -26.52 1.46
C SER A 162 -6.34 -25.51 2.43
N VAL A 163 -6.88 -24.30 2.52
CA VAL A 163 -6.37 -23.26 3.41
C VAL A 163 -6.57 -23.63 4.88
N ALA A 164 -7.77 -24.09 5.26
CA ALA A 164 -8.08 -24.54 6.60
C ALA A 164 -7.19 -25.71 7.04
N ALA A 165 -6.95 -26.68 6.14
CA ALA A 165 -6.03 -27.77 6.40
C ALA A 165 -4.60 -27.27 6.64
N ARG A 166 -4.07 -26.40 5.76
CA ARG A 166 -2.72 -25.83 5.93
C ARG A 166 -2.57 -25.06 7.24
N TRP A 167 -3.57 -24.28 7.62
CA TRP A 167 -3.52 -23.49 8.86
C TRP A 167 -3.48 -24.39 10.09
N LEU A 168 -4.37 -25.38 10.16
CA LEU A 168 -4.39 -26.37 11.23
C LEU A 168 -3.04 -27.11 11.31
N GLU A 169 -2.47 -27.55 10.20
CA GLU A 169 -1.17 -28.22 10.17
C GLU A 169 -0.02 -27.32 10.64
N LYS A 170 -0.01 -26.04 10.24
CA LYS A 170 0.98 -25.04 10.70
C LYS A 170 0.94 -24.85 12.22
N TRP A 171 -0.24 -24.96 12.83
CA TRP A 171 -0.43 -24.92 14.29
C TRP A 171 -0.29 -26.29 14.97
N GLY A 172 0.13 -27.33 14.23
CA GLY A 172 0.39 -28.65 14.79
C GLY A 172 -0.85 -29.50 15.06
N GLU A 173 -2.02 -29.13 14.51
CA GLU A 173 -3.24 -29.93 14.63
C GLU A 173 -3.18 -31.15 13.69
N PRO A 174 -3.33 -32.39 14.22
CA PRO A 174 -3.24 -33.59 13.41
C PRO A 174 -4.47 -33.74 12.50
N LEU A 175 -4.25 -33.90 11.19
CA LEU A 175 -5.30 -34.14 10.20
C LEU A 175 -5.19 -35.55 9.61
N THR A 176 -6.29 -36.29 9.61
CA THR A 176 -6.41 -37.58 8.92
C THR A 176 -6.81 -37.38 7.44
N PRO A 177 -6.62 -38.38 6.57
CA PRO A 177 -7.10 -38.30 5.18
C PRO A 177 -8.62 -38.07 5.07
N ASP A 178 -9.40 -38.54 6.04
CA ASP A 178 -10.85 -38.32 6.06
C ASP A 178 -11.19 -36.89 6.50
N ASP A 179 -10.41 -36.26 7.40
CA ASP A 179 -10.57 -34.83 7.70
C ASP A 179 -10.41 -33.99 6.43
N ARG A 180 -9.43 -34.30 5.58
CA ARG A 180 -9.15 -33.52 4.35
C ARG A 180 -10.26 -33.61 3.30
N LYS A 181 -11.12 -34.62 3.37
CA LYS A 181 -12.24 -34.81 2.43
C LYS A 181 -13.53 -34.16 2.90
N ASP A 182 -13.58 -33.69 4.14
CA ASP A 182 -14.77 -33.14 4.77
C ASP A 182 -14.54 -31.67 5.15
N THR A 183 -14.88 -30.77 4.22
CA THR A 183 -14.73 -29.32 4.38
C THR A 183 -15.53 -28.79 5.57
N GLN A 184 -16.69 -29.39 5.88
CA GLN A 184 -17.50 -28.99 7.03
C GLN A 184 -16.78 -29.32 8.35
N ARG A 185 -16.14 -30.49 8.41
CA ARG A 185 -15.31 -30.88 9.56
C ARG A 185 -14.08 -29.98 9.70
N LEU A 186 -13.42 -29.62 8.59
CA LEU A 186 -12.31 -28.66 8.62
C LEU A 186 -12.77 -27.29 9.12
N LEU A 187 -13.92 -26.79 8.65
CA LEU A 187 -14.53 -25.55 9.14
C LEU A 187 -14.73 -25.58 10.65
N TYR A 188 -15.38 -26.62 11.17
CA TYR A 188 -15.62 -26.75 12.61
C TYR A 188 -14.33 -26.78 13.41
N ARG A 189 -13.33 -27.56 12.96
CA ARG A 189 -12.03 -27.66 13.62
C ARG A 189 -11.28 -26.33 13.62
N LEU A 190 -11.25 -25.64 12.48
CA LEU A 190 -10.58 -24.35 12.35
C LEU A 190 -11.21 -23.29 13.25
N VAL A 191 -12.54 -23.13 13.19
CA VAL A 191 -13.26 -22.16 14.02
C VAL A 191 -13.04 -22.46 15.50
N ARG A 192 -13.11 -23.74 15.91
CA ARG A 192 -12.81 -24.12 17.29
C ARG A 192 -11.38 -23.73 17.69
N HIS A 193 -10.39 -24.05 16.86
CA HIS A 193 -8.99 -23.75 17.14
C HIS A 193 -8.75 -22.23 17.27
N LEU A 194 -9.31 -21.41 16.38
CA LEU A 194 -9.24 -19.96 16.46
C LEU A 194 -9.96 -19.37 17.69
N ARG A 195 -11.05 -20.00 18.12
CA ARG A 195 -11.77 -19.55 19.33
C ARG A 195 -10.98 -19.80 20.61
N GLU A 196 -10.36 -20.98 20.71
CA GLU A 196 -9.67 -21.47 21.90
C GLU A 196 -8.25 -20.91 22.04
N ASN A 197 -7.62 -20.51 20.94
CA ASN A 197 -6.24 -20.01 20.91
C ASN A 197 -6.19 -18.53 20.54
N ARG A 198 -5.23 -17.79 21.13
CA ARG A 198 -4.96 -16.40 20.77
C ARG A 198 -4.00 -16.36 19.58
N LEU A 199 -4.56 -16.32 18.37
CA LEU A 199 -3.82 -16.27 17.11
C LEU A 199 -4.07 -14.94 16.38
N LEU A 200 -3.07 -14.44 15.68
CA LEU A 200 -3.20 -13.33 14.73
C LEU A 200 -3.00 -13.87 13.33
N VAL A 201 -4.06 -13.83 12.52
CA VAL A 201 -4.03 -14.27 11.14
C VAL A 201 -4.07 -13.06 10.23
N LEU A 202 -3.13 -12.97 9.29
CA LEU A 202 -3.10 -11.97 8.25
C LEU A 202 -3.49 -12.64 6.92
N MET A 203 -4.65 -12.28 6.40
CA MET A 203 -5.16 -12.69 5.08
C MET A 203 -4.84 -11.59 4.08
N ASP A 204 -3.79 -11.76 3.28
CA ASP A 204 -3.31 -10.77 2.33
C ASP A 204 -3.91 -11.00 0.93
N SER A 205 -4.34 -9.92 0.29
CA SER A 205 -4.92 -9.90 -1.07
C SER A 205 -6.20 -10.74 -1.22
N LEU A 206 -7.18 -10.54 -0.33
CA LEU A 206 -8.46 -11.29 -0.34
C LEU A 206 -9.16 -11.24 -1.71
N GLU A 207 -8.98 -10.17 -2.47
CA GLU A 207 -9.59 -9.98 -3.78
C GLU A 207 -9.15 -11.02 -4.83
N LYS A 208 -8.19 -11.88 -4.51
CA LYS A 208 -7.71 -12.99 -5.34
C LYS A 208 -8.55 -14.26 -5.20
N ILE A 209 -9.42 -14.33 -4.20
CA ILE A 209 -10.36 -15.45 -3.99
C ILE A 209 -11.81 -15.05 -4.22
N LEU A 210 -12.00 -13.88 -4.82
CA LEU A 210 -13.31 -13.38 -5.23
C LEU A 210 -13.52 -13.61 -6.73
N GLN A 211 -14.78 -13.55 -7.14
CA GLN A 211 -15.22 -13.52 -8.53
C GLN A 211 -16.25 -12.40 -8.67
N GLY A 212 -16.22 -11.69 -9.80
CA GLY A 212 -17.22 -10.66 -10.09
C GLY A 212 -18.61 -11.25 -10.30
N ASN A 213 -19.63 -10.51 -9.87
CA ASN A 213 -21.02 -10.77 -10.18
C ASN A 213 -21.54 -9.61 -11.05
N GLU A 214 -21.67 -9.83 -12.36
CA GLU A 214 -22.13 -8.78 -13.29
C GLU A 214 -23.56 -8.32 -13.01
N GLU A 215 -24.44 -9.21 -12.52
CA GLU A 215 -25.85 -8.89 -12.28
C GLU A 215 -26.03 -7.98 -11.07
N GLU A 216 -25.22 -8.15 -10.03
CA GLU A 216 -25.33 -7.35 -8.81
C GLU A 216 -24.20 -6.31 -8.65
N GLY A 217 -23.11 -6.39 -9.42
CA GLY A 217 -21.95 -5.47 -9.38
C GLY A 217 -20.91 -5.76 -8.28
N TRP A 218 -21.32 -6.48 -7.23
CA TRP A 218 -20.45 -6.86 -6.12
C TRP A 218 -19.53 -8.01 -6.51
N SER A 219 -18.49 -8.20 -5.70
CA SER A 219 -17.67 -9.41 -5.73
C SER A 219 -18.19 -10.45 -4.73
N ASP A 220 -18.22 -11.71 -5.16
CA ASP A 220 -18.57 -12.87 -4.34
C ASP A 220 -17.33 -13.75 -4.10
N PHE A 221 -17.31 -14.54 -3.04
CA PHE A 221 -16.29 -15.58 -2.90
C PHE A 221 -16.47 -16.65 -3.99
N ALA A 222 -15.37 -17.03 -4.65
CA ALA A 222 -15.38 -18.16 -5.57
C ALA A 222 -15.63 -19.51 -4.87
N ASP A 223 -15.42 -19.57 -3.55
CA ASP A 223 -15.74 -20.71 -2.69
C ASP A 223 -16.61 -20.27 -1.50
N ASP A 224 -17.90 -20.64 -1.55
CA ASP A 224 -18.92 -20.33 -0.53
C ASP A 224 -18.56 -20.77 0.90
N TRP A 225 -17.60 -21.69 1.07
CA TRP A 225 -17.12 -22.06 2.40
C TRP A 225 -16.45 -20.91 3.14
N TRP A 226 -15.91 -19.92 2.42
CA TRP A 226 -15.40 -18.68 3.03
C TRP A 226 -16.51 -17.88 3.71
N VAL A 227 -17.69 -17.77 3.10
CA VAL A 227 -18.85 -17.12 3.72
C VAL A 227 -19.24 -17.81 5.02
N LYS A 228 -19.34 -19.16 4.98
CA LYS A 228 -19.64 -19.98 6.16
C LYS A 228 -18.59 -19.83 7.26
N PHE A 229 -17.32 -19.67 6.88
CA PHE A 229 -16.23 -19.42 7.81
C PHE A 229 -16.39 -18.08 8.53
N PHE A 230 -16.53 -16.97 7.79
CA PHE A 230 -16.71 -15.65 8.41
C PHE A 230 -17.96 -15.61 9.28
N GLN A 231 -19.08 -16.17 8.81
CA GLN A 231 -20.30 -16.27 9.60
C GLN A 231 -20.10 -17.07 10.90
N SER A 232 -19.44 -18.22 10.83
CA SER A 232 -19.15 -19.06 12.01
C SER A 232 -18.18 -18.40 12.99
N PHE A 233 -17.17 -17.70 12.46
CA PHE A 233 -16.15 -17.01 13.26
C PHE A 233 -16.70 -15.78 13.98
N LEU A 234 -17.49 -14.96 13.28
CA LEU A 234 -18.12 -13.76 13.84
C LEU A 234 -19.24 -14.10 14.83
N SER A 235 -20.01 -15.16 14.56
CA SER A 235 -21.11 -15.59 15.45
C SER A 235 -20.69 -16.32 16.72
N ALA A 236 -19.42 -16.72 16.83
CA ALA A 236 -18.92 -17.42 18.01
C ALA A 236 -19.16 -16.62 19.30
N GLU A 237 -19.64 -17.28 20.36
CA GLU A 237 -19.90 -16.63 21.66
C GLU A 237 -18.65 -15.96 22.25
N SER A 238 -17.48 -16.58 22.01
CA SER A 238 -16.18 -16.10 22.43
C SER A 238 -15.12 -16.48 21.40
N CYS A 239 -14.15 -15.58 21.19
CA CYS A 239 -13.03 -15.81 20.28
C CYS A 239 -11.78 -15.04 20.71
N GLN A 240 -10.68 -15.77 20.92
CA GLN A 240 -9.39 -15.19 21.27
C GLN A 240 -8.57 -14.75 20.06
N SER A 241 -8.78 -15.36 18.88
CA SER A 241 -8.06 -15.00 17.67
C SER A 241 -8.57 -13.71 17.01
N ARG A 242 -7.71 -13.14 16.15
CA ARG A 242 -7.94 -11.93 15.36
C ARG A 242 -7.49 -12.17 13.93
N ILE A 243 -8.25 -11.64 12.98
CA ILE A 243 -7.96 -11.69 11.56
C ILE A 243 -7.78 -10.26 11.07
N ILE A 244 -6.65 -9.99 10.41
CA ILE A 244 -6.43 -8.78 9.61
C ILE A 244 -6.51 -9.20 8.16
N ILE A 245 -7.39 -8.55 7.40
CA ILE A 245 -7.57 -8.76 5.98
C ILE A 245 -7.01 -7.55 5.25
N THR A 246 -6.29 -7.76 4.15
CA THR A 246 -6.03 -6.69 3.17
C THR A 246 -6.83 -7.00 1.92
N SER A 247 -7.48 -5.98 1.36
CA SER A 247 -8.11 -6.14 0.07
C SER A 247 -8.24 -4.86 -0.75
N GLN A 248 -8.35 -5.01 -2.07
CA GLN A 248 -8.83 -3.95 -2.95
C GLN A 248 -10.35 -3.92 -3.06
N ASP A 249 -11.03 -4.98 -2.60
CA ASP A 249 -12.44 -5.23 -2.85
C ASP A 249 -13.09 -5.75 -1.57
N LEU A 250 -14.28 -5.25 -1.21
CA LEU A 250 -15.04 -5.72 -0.07
C LEU A 250 -16.26 -6.52 -0.55
N PRO A 251 -16.23 -7.86 -0.48
CA PRO A 251 -17.38 -8.65 -0.90
C PRO A 251 -18.55 -8.43 0.07
N LYS A 252 -19.73 -8.09 -0.49
CA LYS A 252 -20.99 -7.91 0.25
C LYS A 252 -21.32 -9.08 1.17
N GLN A 253 -20.93 -10.29 0.77
CA GLN A 253 -21.08 -11.51 1.58
C GLN A 253 -20.40 -11.43 2.97
N ILE A 254 -19.28 -10.69 3.11
CA ILE A 254 -18.67 -10.42 4.42
C ILE A 254 -19.55 -9.46 5.22
N GLU A 255 -20.04 -8.40 4.59
CA GLU A 255 -20.90 -7.42 5.26
C GLU A 255 -22.19 -8.05 5.77
N GLU A 256 -22.82 -8.90 4.96
CA GLU A 256 -24.01 -9.65 5.31
C GLU A 256 -23.73 -10.62 6.47
N ALA A 257 -22.61 -11.36 6.40
CA ALA A 257 -22.16 -12.23 7.48
C ALA A 257 -21.89 -11.44 8.78
N ALA A 258 -21.44 -10.19 8.66
CA ALA A 258 -21.09 -9.31 9.78
C ALA A 258 -22.22 -8.40 10.26
N THR A 259 -23.35 -8.30 9.54
CA THR A 259 -24.45 -7.35 9.81
C THR A 259 -25.01 -7.50 11.22
N ARG A 260 -25.06 -8.72 11.77
CA ARG A 260 -25.53 -9.00 13.15
C ARG A 260 -24.42 -8.89 14.20
N TYR A 261 -23.18 -8.64 13.78
CA TYR A 261 -21.96 -8.69 14.58
C TYR A 261 -21.09 -7.44 14.40
N GLN A 262 -21.72 -6.27 14.26
CA GLN A 262 -21.06 -4.99 13.98
C GLN A 262 -19.91 -4.66 14.96
N ASN A 263 -19.99 -5.10 16.22
CA ASN A 263 -18.93 -4.88 17.21
C ASN A 263 -17.68 -5.78 17.04
N PHE A 264 -17.75 -6.79 16.17
CA PHE A 264 -16.71 -7.79 15.96
C PHE A 264 -16.00 -7.66 14.61
N TRP A 265 -16.34 -6.65 13.82
CA TRP A 265 -15.62 -6.37 12.59
C TRP A 265 -15.47 -4.86 12.37
N TYR A 266 -14.47 -4.47 11.58
CA TYR A 266 -14.24 -3.08 11.22
C TYR A 266 -13.55 -2.99 9.87
N CYS A 267 -14.07 -2.15 8.98
CA CYS A 267 -13.42 -1.78 7.72
C CYS A 267 -12.68 -0.46 7.87
N GLN A 268 -11.44 -0.43 7.39
CA GLN A 268 -10.60 0.75 7.34
C GLN A 268 -10.13 0.99 5.90
N PRO A 269 -10.82 1.89 5.16
CA PRO A 269 -10.30 2.44 3.92
C PRO A 269 -8.99 3.19 4.19
N LEU A 270 -8.02 3.05 3.28
CA LEU A 270 -6.74 3.74 3.35
C LEU A 270 -6.63 4.77 2.23
N THR A 271 -6.22 5.97 2.60
CA THR A 271 -5.89 7.08 1.70
C THR A 271 -4.38 7.20 1.52
N GLY A 272 -3.96 8.09 0.61
CA GLY A 272 -2.56 8.44 0.45
C GLY A 272 -1.99 9.12 1.69
N LEU A 273 -0.66 9.25 1.73
CA LEU A 273 0.07 9.90 2.82
C LEU A 273 -0.31 11.38 2.92
N GLU A 274 -0.39 11.89 4.14
CA GLU A 274 -0.54 13.31 4.43
C GLU A 274 0.73 14.11 4.07
N GLU A 275 0.63 15.43 3.96
CA GLU A 275 1.74 16.29 3.51
C GLU A 275 3.04 16.06 4.30
N GLU A 276 2.96 16.02 5.63
CA GLU A 276 4.11 15.76 6.49
C GLU A 276 4.68 14.35 6.28
N GLU A 277 3.81 13.36 6.12
CA GLU A 277 4.19 11.96 5.91
C GLU A 277 4.88 11.76 4.54
N ARG A 278 4.46 12.49 3.50
CA ARG A 278 5.12 12.49 2.18
C ARG A 278 6.56 12.95 2.30
N LEU A 279 6.80 14.05 3.02
CA LEU A 279 8.15 14.57 3.25
C LEU A 279 9.00 13.62 4.10
N GLN A 280 8.40 13.01 5.13
CA GLN A 280 9.08 11.98 5.93
C GLN A 280 9.48 10.77 5.08
N LEU A 281 8.64 10.34 4.12
CA LEU A 281 8.97 9.26 3.20
C LEU A 281 10.20 9.62 2.35
N PHE A 282 10.21 10.81 1.77
CA PHE A 282 11.36 11.29 1.00
C PHE A 282 12.63 11.40 1.86
N HIS A 283 12.51 11.85 3.11
CA HIS A 283 13.61 11.86 4.06
C HIS A 283 14.16 10.45 4.31
N LYS A 284 13.29 9.48 4.65
CA LYS A 284 13.68 8.09 4.94
C LYS A 284 14.31 7.37 3.73
N THR A 285 13.93 7.77 2.51
CA THR A 285 14.56 7.25 1.28
C THR A 285 15.93 7.88 0.98
N GLY A 286 16.33 8.90 1.75
CA GLY A 286 17.64 9.53 1.74
C GLY A 286 17.72 10.87 0.99
N LEU A 287 16.56 11.46 0.64
CA LEU A 287 16.47 12.78 0.01
C LEU A 287 16.48 13.89 1.07
N GLU A 288 16.97 15.06 0.68
CA GLU A 288 17.05 16.23 1.55
C GLU A 288 15.72 17.01 1.52
N VAL A 289 15.09 17.15 2.68
CA VAL A 289 13.78 17.81 2.86
C VAL A 289 13.80 18.91 3.92
N ASP A 290 15.00 19.34 4.34
CA ASP A 290 15.18 20.41 5.33
C ASP A 290 14.42 21.68 4.89
N THR A 291 13.93 22.49 5.85
CA THR A 291 13.08 23.66 5.57
C THR A 291 13.69 24.64 4.57
N ASP A 292 15.02 24.82 4.59
CA ASP A 292 15.74 25.73 3.70
C ASP A 292 16.26 25.04 2.41
N SER A 293 15.92 23.76 2.20
CA SER A 293 16.41 23.00 1.06
C SER A 293 15.71 23.42 -0.23
N SER A 294 16.50 23.68 -1.29
CA SER A 294 15.96 23.95 -2.62
C SER A 294 15.23 22.76 -3.26
N ASN A 295 15.32 21.57 -2.66
CA ASN A 295 14.63 20.37 -3.11
C ASN A 295 13.17 20.31 -2.63
N LYS A 296 12.88 20.86 -1.44
CA LYS A 296 11.60 20.68 -0.74
C LYS A 296 10.38 21.09 -1.59
N PRO A 297 10.36 22.26 -2.27
CA PRO A 297 9.21 22.66 -3.09
C PRO A 297 8.87 21.66 -4.21
N TYR A 298 9.90 21.05 -4.83
CA TYR A 298 9.68 20.06 -5.89
C TYR A 298 9.14 18.74 -5.34
N LEU A 299 9.58 18.33 -4.15
CA LEU A 299 9.11 17.11 -3.49
C LEU A 299 7.65 17.27 -3.00
N GLU A 300 7.27 18.44 -2.52
CA GLU A 300 5.89 18.77 -2.14
C GLU A 300 4.94 18.71 -3.35
N ARG A 301 5.37 19.29 -4.49
CA ARG A 301 4.62 19.25 -5.75
C ARG A 301 4.44 17.82 -6.27
N ILE A 302 5.51 17.02 -6.29
CA ILE A 302 5.43 15.59 -6.62
C ILE A 302 4.48 14.87 -5.66
N GLY A 303 4.63 15.08 -4.35
CA GLY A 303 3.79 14.46 -3.32
C GLY A 303 2.30 14.76 -3.53
N THR A 304 1.99 16.00 -3.92
CA THR A 304 0.62 16.49 -4.16
C THR A 304 0.02 15.92 -5.43
N ALA A 305 0.75 15.92 -6.55
CA ALA A 305 0.22 15.36 -7.81
C ALA A 305 -0.10 13.86 -7.72
N TYR A 306 0.67 13.12 -6.91
CA TYR A 306 0.42 11.70 -6.63
C TYR A 306 -0.49 11.46 -5.42
N GLU A 307 -1.03 12.52 -4.81
CA GLU A 307 -1.95 12.46 -3.67
C GLU A 307 -1.41 11.59 -2.51
N GLY A 308 -0.10 11.62 -2.29
CA GLY A 308 0.52 10.83 -1.24
C GLY A 308 0.63 9.33 -1.50
N HIS A 309 0.38 8.83 -2.72
CA HIS A 309 0.39 7.39 -3.01
C HIS A 309 1.75 6.73 -2.70
N PRO A 310 1.87 5.87 -1.66
CA PRO A 310 3.16 5.39 -1.14
C PRO A 310 4.04 4.70 -2.17
N LEU A 311 3.48 3.76 -2.96
CA LEU A 311 4.27 3.03 -3.95
C LEU A 311 4.89 3.97 -5.00
N ALA A 312 4.10 4.89 -5.56
CA ALA A 312 4.58 5.82 -6.58
C ALA A 312 5.67 6.76 -6.03
N LEU A 313 5.45 7.33 -4.85
CA LEU A 313 6.45 8.18 -4.19
C LEU A 313 7.74 7.43 -3.87
N ARG A 314 7.65 6.17 -3.43
CA ARG A 314 8.83 5.30 -3.23
C ARG A 314 9.58 5.02 -4.53
N VAL A 315 8.87 4.82 -5.64
CA VAL A 315 9.49 4.62 -6.95
C VAL A 315 10.24 5.88 -7.37
N ILE A 316 9.59 7.05 -7.31
CA ILE A 316 10.20 8.34 -7.68
C ILE A 316 11.40 8.65 -6.79
N ALA A 317 11.28 8.44 -5.47
CA ALA A 317 12.40 8.61 -4.56
C ALA A 317 13.58 7.69 -4.90
N GLY A 318 13.27 6.44 -5.30
CA GLY A 318 14.25 5.48 -5.80
C GLY A 318 14.94 5.95 -7.09
N GLU A 319 14.20 6.53 -8.03
CA GLU A 319 14.73 7.09 -9.27
C GLU A 319 15.64 8.30 -9.00
N ILE A 320 15.17 9.26 -8.20
CA ILE A 320 15.95 10.44 -7.77
C ILE A 320 17.23 9.99 -7.08
N GLY A 321 17.15 9.02 -6.16
CA GLY A 321 18.31 8.53 -5.41
C GLY A 321 19.31 7.72 -6.24
N SER A 322 18.93 7.25 -7.43
CA SER A 322 19.74 6.34 -8.27
C SER A 322 20.40 7.07 -9.44
N ARG A 323 21.26 6.36 -10.18
CA ARG A 323 21.78 6.88 -11.46
C ARG A 323 20.60 7.19 -12.39
N PRO A 324 20.59 8.33 -13.09
CA PRO A 324 21.67 9.33 -13.20
C PRO A 324 21.60 10.51 -12.22
N PHE A 325 20.60 10.57 -11.33
CA PHE A 325 20.32 11.76 -10.53
C PHE A 325 21.11 11.80 -9.21
N TYR A 326 21.39 10.64 -8.59
CA TYR A 326 22.20 10.51 -7.38
C TYR A 326 21.74 11.43 -6.21
N GLY A 327 20.44 11.65 -6.08
CA GLY A 327 19.82 12.53 -5.08
C GLY A 327 19.56 13.96 -5.57
N ASN A 328 19.88 14.30 -6.83
CA ASN A 328 19.63 15.62 -7.39
C ASN A 328 18.16 15.78 -7.83
N VAL A 329 17.33 16.25 -6.89
CA VAL A 329 15.88 16.48 -7.12
C VAL A 329 15.66 17.50 -8.23
N VAL A 330 16.41 18.60 -8.25
CA VAL A 330 16.25 19.65 -9.27
C VAL A 330 16.52 19.12 -10.68
N ALA A 331 17.52 18.25 -10.85
CA ALA A 331 17.78 17.63 -12.15
C ALA A 331 16.68 16.64 -12.56
N TYR A 332 16.08 15.93 -11.60
CA TYR A 332 14.91 15.10 -11.86
C TYR A 332 13.72 15.95 -12.30
N TRP A 333 13.46 17.04 -11.56
CA TRP A 333 12.41 18.00 -11.86
C TRP A 333 12.59 18.62 -13.25
N ASN A 334 13.78 19.10 -13.60
CA ASN A 334 14.01 19.68 -14.93
C ASN A 334 13.77 18.70 -16.09
N LYS A 335 13.81 17.40 -15.82
CA LYS A 335 13.56 16.36 -16.83
C LYS A 335 12.11 15.89 -16.86
N HIS A 336 11.43 15.83 -15.71
CA HIS A 336 10.14 15.16 -15.55
C HIS A 336 9.04 16.06 -14.94
N GLY A 337 9.40 17.25 -14.47
CA GLY A 337 8.50 18.18 -13.77
C GLY A 337 7.34 18.67 -14.63
N SER A 338 7.49 18.68 -15.97
CA SER A 338 6.39 18.99 -16.88
C SER A 338 5.19 18.05 -16.74
N GLU A 339 5.43 16.77 -16.39
CA GLU A 339 4.35 15.80 -16.16
C GLU A 339 3.54 16.14 -14.89
N ILE A 340 4.19 16.76 -13.90
CA ILE A 340 3.56 17.23 -12.66
C ILE A 340 2.83 18.56 -12.92
N GLU A 341 3.46 19.46 -13.68
CA GLU A 341 2.88 20.75 -14.08
C GLU A 341 1.60 20.59 -14.89
N GLU A 342 1.47 19.56 -15.73
CA GLU A 342 0.22 19.28 -16.47
C GLU A 342 -0.95 18.91 -15.52
N VAL A 343 -0.68 18.21 -14.42
CA VAL A 343 -1.69 17.89 -13.40
C VAL A 343 -2.08 19.14 -12.63
N GLU A 344 -1.08 19.91 -12.17
CA GLU A 344 -1.30 21.16 -11.43
C GLU A 344 -2.10 22.17 -12.27
N LYS A 345 -1.74 22.33 -13.55
CA LYS A 345 -2.44 23.21 -14.49
C LYS A 345 -3.89 22.76 -14.67
N ALA A 346 -4.14 21.46 -14.82
CA ALA A 346 -5.50 20.96 -14.97
C ALA A 346 -6.37 21.28 -13.74
N ILE A 347 -5.81 21.15 -12.52
CA ILE A 347 -6.48 21.51 -11.26
C ILE A 347 -6.68 23.03 -11.17
N GLU A 348 -5.65 23.84 -11.47
CA GLU A 348 -5.73 25.30 -11.44
C GLU A 348 -6.79 25.84 -12.43
N GLU A 349 -6.93 25.22 -13.61
CA GLU A 349 -7.94 25.61 -14.59
C GLU A 349 -9.38 25.36 -14.13
N VAL A 350 -9.60 24.40 -13.22
CA VAL A 350 -10.91 24.23 -12.55
C VAL A 350 -11.21 25.46 -11.70
N GLU A 351 -10.26 25.86 -10.83
CA GLU A 351 -10.45 26.96 -9.89
C GLU A 351 -10.53 28.33 -10.57
N THR A 352 -9.67 28.56 -11.57
CA THR A 352 -9.49 29.88 -12.20
C THR A 352 -10.37 30.09 -13.43
N LYS A 353 -10.66 29.04 -14.20
CA LYS A 353 -11.40 29.11 -15.47
C LYS A 353 -12.73 28.34 -15.45
N GLY A 354 -13.00 27.54 -14.41
CA GLY A 354 -14.20 26.70 -14.35
C GLY A 354 -14.19 25.54 -15.35
N ILE A 355 -13.01 25.12 -15.84
CA ILE A 355 -12.89 24.01 -16.79
C ILE A 355 -12.87 22.70 -16.00
N THR A 356 -14.04 22.11 -15.79
CA THR A 356 -14.22 20.92 -14.94
C THR A 356 -13.94 19.58 -15.65
N ALA A 357 -13.88 19.56 -16.98
CA ALA A 357 -13.68 18.34 -17.75
C ALA A 357 -12.80 18.55 -18.98
N SER A 358 -12.00 17.54 -19.33
CA SER A 358 -11.15 17.48 -20.53
C SER A 358 -10.74 16.04 -20.83
N ALA A 359 -11.09 15.54 -22.03
CA ALA A 359 -10.62 14.24 -22.55
C ALA A 359 -9.19 14.34 -23.15
N ASP A 360 -8.73 15.55 -23.45
CA ASP A 360 -7.46 15.80 -24.14
C ASP A 360 -6.24 15.80 -23.20
N ASP A 361 -6.47 15.72 -21.89
CA ASP A 361 -5.40 15.75 -20.88
C ASP A 361 -4.36 14.66 -21.14
N GLN A 362 -3.08 14.96 -20.91
CA GLN A 362 -1.97 14.03 -21.20
C GLN A 362 -1.32 13.57 -19.90
N TRP A 363 -2.13 13.08 -18.96
CA TRP A 363 -1.63 12.58 -17.68
C TRP A 363 -0.90 11.26 -17.87
N ASN A 364 0.35 11.20 -17.44
CA ASN A 364 1.22 10.02 -17.54
C ASN A 364 1.84 9.63 -16.19
N LEU A 365 1.20 9.97 -15.06
CA LEU A 365 1.76 9.77 -13.72
C LEU A 365 2.13 8.30 -13.44
N ASP A 366 1.43 7.35 -14.04
CA ASP A 366 1.71 5.91 -13.91
C ASP A 366 2.88 5.44 -14.80
N ARG A 367 3.33 6.24 -15.78
CA ARG A 367 4.14 5.73 -16.90
C ARG A 367 5.21 6.63 -17.53
N TYR A 368 5.37 7.88 -17.11
CA TYR A 368 6.35 8.79 -17.74
C TYR A 368 7.81 8.33 -17.56
N THR A 369 8.09 7.43 -16.61
CA THR A 369 9.37 6.72 -16.51
C THR A 369 9.23 5.21 -16.74
N ARG A 370 10.38 4.53 -16.91
CA ARG A 370 10.41 3.07 -17.00
C ARG A 370 10.05 2.39 -15.67
N ASP A 371 10.47 2.95 -14.53
CA ASP A 371 10.23 2.28 -13.25
C ASP A 371 8.79 2.50 -12.77
N LEU A 372 8.19 3.66 -13.06
CA LEU A 372 6.74 3.87 -12.90
C LEU A 372 5.94 2.85 -13.73
N ARG A 373 6.26 2.66 -15.02
CA ARG A 373 5.60 1.63 -15.86
C ARG A 373 5.69 0.23 -15.26
N ARG A 374 6.88 -0.14 -14.79
CA ARG A 374 7.15 -1.51 -14.31
C ARG A 374 6.57 -1.81 -12.94
N LYS A 375 6.45 -0.80 -12.08
CA LYS A 375 6.10 -1.00 -10.66
C LYS A 375 4.74 -0.43 -10.28
N VAL A 376 4.31 0.66 -10.92
CA VAL A 376 3.02 1.33 -10.65
C VAL A 376 2.00 0.93 -11.70
N ARG A 377 2.22 1.27 -12.99
CA ARG A 377 1.27 0.94 -14.06
C ARG A 377 0.96 -0.56 -14.15
N SER A 378 1.97 -1.42 -14.04
CA SER A 378 1.75 -2.88 -14.10
C SER A 378 0.74 -3.38 -13.05
N ARG A 379 0.73 -2.80 -11.85
CA ARG A 379 -0.23 -3.16 -10.79
C ARG A 379 -1.61 -2.58 -11.06
N LEU A 380 -1.68 -1.32 -11.48
CA LEU A 380 -2.94 -0.69 -11.88
C LEU A 380 -3.59 -1.46 -13.04
N GLN A 381 -2.80 -1.92 -14.01
CA GLN A 381 -3.31 -2.68 -15.15
C GLN A 381 -3.98 -4.00 -14.72
N ILE A 382 -3.46 -4.66 -13.68
CA ILE A 382 -4.12 -5.87 -13.13
C ILE A 382 -5.50 -5.51 -12.58
N THR A 383 -5.61 -4.41 -11.83
CA THR A 383 -6.90 -3.93 -11.30
C THR A 383 -7.88 -3.57 -12.42
N PHE A 384 -7.42 -2.87 -13.46
CA PHE A 384 -8.25 -2.49 -14.61
C PHE A 384 -8.68 -3.69 -15.46
N ASN A 385 -7.77 -4.61 -15.75
CA ASN A 385 -8.09 -5.82 -16.51
C ASN A 385 -9.13 -6.66 -15.77
N ARG A 386 -8.96 -6.82 -14.46
CA ARG A 386 -9.94 -7.55 -13.65
C ARG A 386 -11.30 -6.86 -13.69
N LEU A 387 -11.35 -5.54 -13.53
CA LEU A 387 -12.61 -4.79 -13.63
C LEU A 387 -13.26 -4.97 -15.01
N GLU A 388 -12.48 -4.92 -16.08
CA GLU A 388 -12.96 -5.11 -17.46
C GLU A 388 -13.51 -6.52 -17.69
N GLU A 389 -12.87 -7.54 -17.13
CA GLU A 389 -13.28 -8.94 -17.25
C GLU A 389 -14.47 -9.30 -16.35
N GLU A 390 -14.59 -8.68 -15.18
CA GLU A 390 -15.59 -9.01 -14.16
C GLU A 390 -16.85 -8.16 -14.22
N VAL A 391 -16.74 -6.87 -14.56
CA VAL A 391 -17.86 -5.91 -14.57
C VAL A 391 -17.60 -4.85 -15.66
N LYS A 392 -17.87 -5.20 -16.92
CA LYS A 392 -17.54 -4.34 -18.08
C LYS A 392 -18.18 -2.95 -18.01
N SER A 393 -19.42 -2.83 -17.51
CA SER A 393 -20.11 -1.54 -17.33
C SER A 393 -19.35 -0.63 -16.36
N ALA A 394 -18.87 -1.15 -15.24
CA ALA A 394 -18.05 -0.41 -14.28
C ALA A 394 -16.71 0.03 -14.89
N TYR A 395 -16.08 -0.81 -15.71
CA TYR A 395 -14.88 -0.44 -16.47
C TYR A 395 -15.14 0.75 -17.42
N LEU A 396 -16.23 0.71 -18.19
CA LEU A 396 -16.62 1.79 -19.09
C LEU A 396 -16.92 3.08 -18.32
N LEU A 397 -17.65 2.98 -17.21
CA LEU A 397 -17.97 4.10 -16.32
C LEU A 397 -16.71 4.76 -15.74
N LEU A 398 -15.74 3.96 -15.29
CA LEU A 398 -14.46 4.45 -14.77
C LEU A 398 -13.64 5.16 -15.86
N CYS A 399 -13.64 4.63 -17.08
CA CYS A 399 -12.95 5.24 -18.22
C CYS A 399 -13.64 6.54 -18.66
N GLY A 400 -14.96 6.54 -18.87
CA GLY A 400 -15.74 7.71 -19.32
C GLY A 400 -15.64 8.88 -18.35
N SER A 401 -15.78 8.62 -17.05
CA SER A 401 -15.67 9.66 -16.00
C SER A 401 -14.26 10.25 -15.84
N SER A 402 -13.23 9.68 -16.50
CA SER A 402 -11.85 10.19 -16.42
C SER A 402 -11.68 11.59 -17.01
N VAL A 403 -12.66 12.07 -17.78
CA VAL A 403 -12.67 13.44 -18.29
C VAL A 403 -12.72 14.48 -17.16
N TYR A 404 -13.34 14.18 -16.02
CA TYR A 404 -13.52 15.14 -14.94
C TYR A 404 -12.21 15.40 -14.18
N ARG A 405 -11.89 16.68 -13.97
CA ARG A 405 -10.68 17.17 -13.27
C ARG A 405 -10.92 17.47 -11.79
N CYS A 406 -12.16 17.36 -11.33
CA CYS A 406 -12.58 17.70 -9.97
C CYS A 406 -13.76 16.80 -9.54
N PRO A 407 -14.14 16.82 -8.24
CA PRO A 407 -15.37 16.18 -7.80
C PRO A 407 -16.60 16.70 -8.56
N VAL A 408 -17.46 15.78 -9.00
CA VAL A 408 -18.70 16.08 -9.73
C VAL A 408 -19.87 15.28 -9.15
N PRO A 409 -21.14 15.68 -9.40
CA PRO A 409 -22.30 14.90 -8.96
C PRO A 409 -22.32 13.47 -9.51
N GLU A 410 -23.00 12.57 -8.81
CA GLU A 410 -23.17 11.16 -9.20
C GLU A 410 -23.78 11.01 -10.61
N ASP A 411 -24.85 11.75 -10.92
CA ASP A 411 -25.51 11.70 -12.22
C ASP A 411 -24.57 11.99 -13.41
N PHE A 412 -23.50 12.77 -13.18
CA PHE A 412 -22.52 13.08 -14.23
C PHE A 412 -21.68 11.86 -14.60
N TRP A 413 -21.42 10.98 -13.62
CA TRP A 413 -20.77 9.71 -13.88
C TRP A 413 -21.71 8.78 -14.62
N LEU A 414 -22.92 8.55 -14.07
CA LEU A 414 -23.89 7.61 -14.62
C LEU A 414 -24.24 7.92 -16.09
N SER A 415 -24.31 9.20 -16.46
CA SER A 415 -24.57 9.62 -17.85
C SER A 415 -23.58 9.07 -18.89
N HIS A 416 -22.36 8.68 -18.50
CA HIS A 416 -21.39 8.08 -19.43
C HIS A 416 -21.78 6.70 -19.93
N LEU A 417 -22.71 6.01 -19.26
CA LEU A 417 -23.21 4.70 -19.66
C LEU A 417 -24.48 4.78 -20.52
N GLU A 418 -25.12 5.96 -20.60
CA GLU A 418 -26.27 6.18 -21.48
C GLU A 418 -25.91 5.95 -22.95
N ASP A 419 -24.69 6.33 -23.36
CA ASP A 419 -24.17 6.12 -24.72
C ASP A 419 -23.96 4.63 -25.07
N TRP A 420 -24.00 3.74 -24.08
CA TRP A 420 -23.73 2.30 -24.19
C TRP A 420 -24.99 1.44 -23.99
N ASP A 421 -26.18 2.04 -24.04
CA ASP A 421 -27.49 1.38 -23.89
C ASP A 421 -27.72 0.66 -22.53
N TYR A 422 -27.00 1.04 -21.47
CA TYR A 422 -27.24 0.55 -20.11
C TYR A 422 -28.41 1.30 -19.43
N ASP A 423 -29.31 0.55 -18.78
CA ASP A 423 -30.43 1.13 -18.05
C ASP A 423 -30.03 1.72 -16.68
N GLU A 424 -30.96 2.43 -16.02
CA GLU A 424 -30.69 3.11 -14.74
C GLU A 424 -30.24 2.14 -13.62
N ASP A 425 -30.76 0.90 -13.60
CA ASP A 425 -30.40 -0.09 -12.59
C ASP A 425 -28.97 -0.62 -12.86
N GLU A 426 -28.66 -0.92 -14.13
CA GLU A 426 -27.31 -1.34 -14.56
C GLU A 426 -26.24 -0.26 -14.32
N GLN A 427 -26.62 1.01 -14.48
CA GLN A 427 -25.75 2.15 -14.19
C GLN A 427 -25.39 2.24 -12.70
N LEU A 428 -26.37 2.07 -11.81
CA LEU A 428 -26.15 2.07 -10.37
C LEU A 428 -25.29 0.89 -9.94
N VAL A 429 -25.55 -0.30 -10.49
CA VAL A 429 -24.75 -1.50 -10.27
C VAL A 429 -23.29 -1.27 -10.67
N ALA A 430 -23.04 -0.63 -11.81
CA ALA A 430 -21.70 -0.28 -12.27
C ALA A 430 -20.97 0.67 -11.30
N LEU A 431 -21.69 1.66 -10.75
CA LEU A 431 -21.12 2.60 -9.79
C LEU A 431 -20.83 1.94 -8.44
N GLU A 432 -21.72 1.08 -7.95
CA GLU A 432 -21.52 0.31 -6.72
C GLU A 432 -20.28 -0.59 -6.84
N ALA A 433 -20.11 -1.27 -7.98
CA ALA A 433 -18.92 -2.06 -8.26
C ALA A 433 -17.61 -1.27 -8.15
N LEU A 434 -17.61 0.02 -8.54
CA LEU A 434 -16.46 0.91 -8.40
C LEU A 434 -16.22 1.37 -6.96
N ARG A 435 -17.29 1.58 -6.17
CA ARG A 435 -17.22 1.93 -4.74
C ARG A 435 -16.58 0.80 -3.94
N ASP A 436 -17.03 -0.44 -4.13
CA ASP A 436 -16.50 -1.60 -3.40
C ASP A 436 -15.03 -1.87 -3.69
N ARG A 437 -14.61 -1.58 -4.94
CA ARG A 437 -13.23 -1.72 -5.41
C ARG A 437 -12.36 -0.51 -5.06
N HIS A 438 -12.92 0.49 -4.37
CA HIS A 438 -12.26 1.74 -4.01
C HIS A 438 -11.64 2.49 -5.20
N LEU A 439 -12.24 2.38 -6.39
CA LEU A 439 -11.80 3.07 -7.60
C LEU A 439 -12.48 4.44 -7.77
N VAL A 440 -13.49 4.72 -6.94
CA VAL A 440 -14.17 6.01 -6.81
C VAL A 440 -13.97 6.54 -5.40
N GLU A 441 -13.71 7.83 -5.29
CA GLU A 441 -13.67 8.54 -4.02
C GLU A 441 -14.89 9.43 -3.85
N GLU A 442 -15.49 9.36 -2.67
CA GLU A 442 -16.65 10.14 -2.27
C GLU A 442 -16.20 11.33 -1.43
N VAL A 443 -16.58 12.54 -1.85
CA VAL A 443 -16.27 13.79 -1.17
C VAL A 443 -17.56 14.56 -0.92
N VAL A 444 -17.70 15.14 0.27
CA VAL A 444 -18.82 16.02 0.60
C VAL A 444 -18.39 17.47 0.43
N GLU A 445 -18.86 18.11 -0.64
CA GLU A 445 -18.63 19.54 -0.90
C GLU A 445 -19.95 20.29 -0.96
N LYS A 446 -20.04 21.43 -0.25
CA LYS A 446 -21.24 22.28 -0.21
C LYS A 446 -22.52 21.50 0.08
N ASP A 447 -22.44 20.62 1.09
CA ASP A 447 -23.51 19.73 1.55
C ASP A 447 -24.03 18.73 0.48
N LYS A 448 -23.23 18.45 -0.56
CA LYS A 448 -23.55 17.46 -1.60
C LYS A 448 -22.46 16.39 -1.68
N LEU A 449 -22.89 15.15 -1.85
CA LEU A 449 -22.02 14.04 -2.22
C LEU A 449 -21.54 14.24 -3.66
N GLN A 450 -20.23 14.13 -3.87
CA GLN A 450 -19.58 14.22 -5.16
C GLN A 450 -18.57 13.10 -5.32
N LEU A 451 -18.35 12.71 -6.57
CA LEU A 451 -17.48 11.60 -6.95
C LEU A 451 -16.26 12.14 -7.69
N ARG A 452 -15.10 11.55 -7.40
CA ARG A 452 -13.85 11.84 -8.11
C ARG A 452 -13.01 10.57 -8.27
N GLN A 453 -12.03 10.64 -9.17
CA GLN A 453 -10.96 9.65 -9.26
C GLN A 453 -9.71 10.16 -8.56
N HIS A 454 -8.99 9.25 -7.91
CA HIS A 454 -7.59 9.49 -7.54
C HIS A 454 -6.76 9.76 -8.81
N ASN A 455 -5.80 10.68 -8.77
CA ASN A 455 -5.05 11.17 -9.93
C ASN A 455 -4.32 10.06 -10.70
N LEU A 456 -3.71 9.11 -9.99
CA LEU A 456 -3.13 7.90 -10.59
C LEU A 456 -4.16 7.01 -11.31
N ILE A 457 -5.36 6.84 -10.76
CA ILE A 457 -6.43 6.06 -11.39
C ILE A 457 -6.86 6.80 -12.67
N ARG A 458 -7.14 8.11 -12.56
CA ARG A 458 -7.49 8.97 -13.70
C ARG A 458 -6.46 8.91 -14.83
N SER A 459 -5.16 8.91 -14.51
CA SER A 459 -4.06 8.79 -15.49
C SER A 459 -4.14 7.53 -16.35
N VAL A 460 -4.59 6.41 -15.75
CA VAL A 460 -4.79 5.14 -16.46
C VAL A 460 -6.14 5.13 -17.17
N SER A 461 -7.22 5.53 -16.48
CA SER A 461 -8.58 5.61 -17.05
C SER A 461 -8.63 6.46 -18.32
N LEU A 462 -7.90 7.58 -18.36
CA LEU A 462 -7.86 8.47 -19.52
C LEU A 462 -7.10 7.88 -20.71
N GLU A 463 -6.04 7.08 -20.47
CA GLU A 463 -5.38 6.30 -21.53
C GLU A 463 -6.34 5.24 -22.09
N LYS A 464 -7.13 4.61 -21.22
CA LYS A 464 -8.13 3.60 -21.61
C LYS A 464 -9.32 4.18 -22.35
N LEU A 465 -9.81 5.34 -21.94
CA LEU A 465 -10.86 6.06 -22.66
C LEU A 465 -10.44 6.34 -24.12
N LYS A 466 -9.22 6.86 -24.33
CA LYS A 466 -8.70 7.11 -25.68
C LYS A 466 -8.57 5.85 -26.53
N GLN A 467 -8.29 4.69 -25.91
CA GLN A 467 -8.24 3.40 -26.62
C GLN A 467 -9.64 2.95 -27.04
N LEU A 468 -10.66 3.15 -26.19
CA LEU A 468 -12.05 2.85 -26.53
C LEU A 468 -12.53 3.72 -27.71
N ASP A 469 -12.23 5.03 -27.68
CA ASP A 469 -12.58 5.95 -28.77
C ASP A 469 -11.91 5.57 -30.12
N GLU A 470 -10.71 4.99 -30.08
CA GLU A 470 -10.01 4.48 -31.27
C GLU A 470 -10.58 3.16 -31.79
N GLU A 471 -11.21 2.35 -30.94
CA GLU A 471 -11.82 1.07 -31.31
C GLU A 471 -13.24 1.23 -31.88
N ASP A 472 -13.97 2.27 -31.44
CA ASP A 472 -15.33 2.60 -31.90
C ASP A 472 -15.38 3.45 -33.19
N GLY A 473 -14.25 4.04 -33.60
CA GLY A 473 -14.11 4.90 -34.80
C GLY A 473 -13.59 4.19 -36.04
#